data_AF-A0AAN8FXE3-F1
#
_entry.id   AF-A0AAN8FXE3-F1
#
_cell.length_a   1.000
_cell.length_b   1.000
_cell.length_c   1.000
_cell.angle_alpha   90.00
_cell.angle_beta   90.00
_cell.angle_gamma   90.00
#
_symmetry.space_group_name_H-M   'P 1'
#
loop_
_entity.id
_entity.type
_entity.pdbx_description
1 polymer ?
#
loop_
_entity_poly.entity_id
_entity_poly.type
_entity_poly.pdbx_seq_one_letter_code
_entity_poly.pdbx_strand_id
1 'polypeptide(L)'
;MKVAEVNGSAATELKDAREVVHEGNENAAQAWLRAASFKEILGSDASHKSLFILVEHGSGEQGVLLLNKSPFSENAEDIRAIIESAELSEIMKNDIFGSYDVVIPSNLNGR
;
A
#
# COMPACT_ATOMS: atom_id res chain seq x y z
N MET A 1 -25.91 -17.54 53.42
CA MET A 1 -25.45 -16.39 52.62
C MET A 1 -24.05 -16.72 52.08
N LYS A 2 -23.94 -17.10 50.80
CA LYS A 2 -22.78 -16.81 49.95
C LYS A 2 -23.22 -17.01 48.50
N VAL A 3 -23.29 -15.89 47.80
CA VAL A 3 -23.77 -15.72 46.42
C VAL A 3 -22.72 -16.29 45.47
N ALA A 4 -23.14 -17.08 44.48
CA ALA A 4 -22.31 -17.43 43.34
C ALA A 4 -22.41 -16.28 42.32
N GLU A 5 -21.34 -15.51 42.17
CA GLU A 5 -21.24 -14.52 41.09
C GLU A 5 -20.70 -15.20 39.84
N VAL A 6 -21.61 -15.40 38.89
CA VAL A 6 -21.29 -15.56 37.46
C VAL A 6 -20.97 -14.16 36.94
N ASN A 7 -19.75 -13.93 36.46
CA ASN A 7 -19.44 -12.72 35.69
C ASN A 7 -18.41 -12.98 34.59
N GLY A 8 -18.94 -13.17 33.37
CA GLY A 8 -18.55 -12.39 32.20
C GLY A 8 -17.13 -12.57 31.63
N SER A 9 -16.88 -13.69 30.95
CA SER A 9 -15.85 -13.77 29.91
C SER A 9 -16.47 -13.47 28.55
N ALA A 10 -16.86 -12.22 28.31
CA ALA A 10 -17.41 -11.76 27.02
C ALA A 10 -16.52 -10.73 26.31
N ALA A 11 -15.44 -10.28 26.94
CA ALA A 11 -14.57 -9.23 26.39
C ALA A 11 -13.41 -9.76 25.54
N THR A 12 -13.06 -11.05 25.65
CA THR A 12 -11.90 -11.64 24.96
C THR A 12 -12.24 -12.17 23.57
N GLU A 13 -13.48 -12.61 23.33
CA GLU A 13 -13.90 -13.20 22.03
C GLU A 13 -14.21 -12.15 20.95
N LEU A 14 -14.40 -10.87 21.32
CA LEU A 14 -14.70 -9.79 20.37
C LEU A 14 -13.46 -9.21 19.68
N LYS A 15 -12.25 -9.47 20.18
CA LYS A 15 -11.01 -9.03 19.53
C LYS A 15 -10.61 -9.96 18.38
N ASP A 16 -10.68 -11.28 18.60
CA ASP A 16 -10.36 -12.28 17.57
C ASP A 16 -11.34 -12.24 16.38
N ALA A 17 -12.65 -12.03 16.64
CA ALA A 17 -13.63 -11.98 15.57
C ALA A 17 -13.45 -10.76 14.62
N ARG A 18 -12.84 -9.67 15.09
CA ARG A 18 -12.58 -8.48 14.26
C ARG A 18 -11.37 -8.65 13.35
N GLU A 19 -10.30 -9.28 13.83
CA GLU A 19 -9.12 -9.57 12.99
C GLU A 19 -9.45 -10.59 11.90
N VAL A 20 -10.17 -11.67 12.24
CA VAL A 20 -10.51 -12.74 11.29
C VAL A 20 -11.44 -12.28 10.17
N VAL A 21 -12.38 -11.36 10.45
CA VAL A 21 -13.30 -10.81 9.42
C VAL A 21 -12.59 -9.81 8.50
N HIS A 22 -11.56 -9.10 8.99
CA HIS A 22 -10.82 -8.13 8.19
C HIS A 22 -9.90 -8.79 7.16
N GLU A 23 -9.18 -9.86 7.54
CA GLU A 23 -8.30 -10.58 6.61
C GLU A 23 -9.07 -11.25 5.45
N GLY A 24 -10.26 -11.80 5.74
CA GLY A 24 -11.11 -12.42 4.72
C GLY A 24 -11.56 -11.42 3.65
N ASN A 25 -11.88 -10.18 4.05
CA ASN A 25 -12.32 -9.13 3.15
C ASN A 25 -11.18 -8.53 2.33
N GLU A 26 -9.99 -8.35 2.91
CA GLU A 26 -8.83 -7.84 2.16
C GLU A 26 -8.38 -8.84 1.10
N ASN A 27 -8.32 -10.13 1.45
CA ASN A 27 -7.97 -11.18 0.49
C ASN A 27 -8.96 -11.24 -0.69
N ALA A 28 -10.26 -11.09 -0.43
CA ALA A 28 -11.29 -11.02 -1.47
C ALA A 28 -11.12 -9.78 -2.37
N ALA A 29 -10.87 -8.60 -1.78
CA ALA A 29 -10.63 -7.37 -2.53
C ALA A 29 -9.38 -7.46 -3.41
N GLN A 30 -8.29 -8.03 -2.90
CA GLN A 30 -7.07 -8.26 -3.68
C GLN A 30 -7.31 -9.26 -4.82
N ALA A 31 -8.07 -10.34 -4.57
CA ALA A 31 -8.42 -11.30 -5.61
C ALA A 31 -9.27 -10.68 -6.73
N TRP A 32 -10.26 -9.86 -6.36
CA TRP A 32 -11.08 -9.10 -7.31
C TRP A 32 -10.21 -8.16 -8.15
N LEU A 33 -9.32 -7.39 -7.51
CA LEU A 33 -8.44 -6.44 -8.20
C LEU A 33 -7.47 -7.13 -9.17
N ARG A 34 -6.92 -8.30 -8.81
CA ARG A 34 -6.05 -9.10 -9.69
C ARG A 34 -6.76 -9.57 -10.97
N ALA A 35 -8.07 -9.70 -10.93
CA ALA A 35 -8.90 -10.10 -12.08
C ALA A 35 -9.50 -8.90 -12.84
N ALA A 36 -9.32 -7.68 -12.34
CA ALA A 36 -9.79 -6.46 -12.98
C ALA A 36 -8.81 -5.97 -14.07
N SER A 37 -9.34 -5.25 -15.04
CA SER A 37 -8.59 -4.64 -16.15
C SER A 37 -8.68 -3.11 -16.09
N PHE A 38 -7.62 -2.43 -16.52
CA PHE A 38 -7.61 -0.97 -16.63
C PHE A 38 -8.58 -0.50 -17.71
N LYS A 39 -9.35 0.56 -17.42
CA LYS A 39 -10.31 1.15 -18.35
C LYS A 39 -9.97 2.58 -18.73
N GLU A 40 -9.83 3.47 -17.74
CA GLU A 40 -9.52 4.88 -17.98
C GLU A 40 -8.81 5.54 -16.79
N ILE A 41 -8.12 6.65 -17.06
CA ILE A 41 -7.62 7.55 -16.03
C ILE A 41 -8.73 8.55 -15.71
N LEU A 42 -9.16 8.56 -14.44
CA LEU A 42 -10.19 9.49 -13.95
C LEU A 42 -9.57 10.82 -13.51
N GLY A 43 -8.32 10.79 -13.04
CA GLY A 43 -7.60 11.98 -12.62
C GLY A 43 -6.17 11.67 -12.22
N SER A 44 -5.31 12.68 -12.27
CA SER A 44 -3.94 12.63 -11.77
C SER A 44 -3.63 13.92 -11.03
N ASP A 45 -2.99 13.76 -9.88
CA ASP A 45 -2.42 14.87 -9.11
C ASP A 45 -0.91 14.64 -8.98
N ALA A 46 -0.15 15.33 -9.82
CA ALA A 46 1.30 15.22 -9.83
C ALA A 46 1.94 15.80 -8.55
N SER A 47 1.31 16.81 -7.93
CA SER A 47 1.81 17.45 -6.71
C SER A 47 1.76 16.50 -5.52
N HIS A 48 0.69 15.68 -5.45
CA HIS A 48 0.52 14.66 -4.41
C HIS A 48 0.96 13.26 -4.85
N LYS A 49 1.49 13.13 -6.08
CA LYS A 49 1.94 11.87 -6.68
C LYS A 49 0.86 10.78 -6.62
N SER A 50 -0.36 11.17 -6.96
CA SER A 50 -1.58 10.36 -6.93
C SER A 50 -2.16 10.16 -8.33
N LEU A 51 -2.71 8.98 -8.56
CA LEU A 51 -3.39 8.60 -9.79
C LEU A 51 -4.70 7.87 -9.44
N PHE A 52 -5.77 8.26 -10.10
CA PHE A 52 -7.12 7.72 -9.91
C PHE A 52 -7.51 7.03 -11.22
N ILE A 53 -7.75 5.74 -11.18
CA ILE A 53 -8.08 4.95 -12.39
C ILE A 53 -9.40 4.22 -12.21
N LEU A 54 -10.16 4.10 -13.30
CA LEU A 54 -11.28 3.19 -13.41
C LEU A 54 -10.77 1.82 -13.84
N VAL A 55 -11.21 0.79 -13.12
CA VAL A 55 -10.99 -0.60 -13.47
C VAL A 55 -12.31 -1.30 -13.68
N GLU A 56 -12.32 -2.32 -14.54
CA GLU A 56 -13.48 -3.13 -14.87
C GLU A 56 -13.14 -4.62 -14.76
N HIS A 57 -13.96 -5.34 -14.02
CA HIS A 57 -13.87 -6.80 -13.88
C HIS A 57 -14.58 -7.49 -15.04
N GLY A 58 -14.20 -8.73 -15.36
CA GLY A 58 -14.80 -9.49 -16.47
C GLY A 58 -16.31 -9.75 -16.35
N SER A 59 -16.89 -9.53 -15.16
CA SER A 59 -18.34 -9.54 -14.92
C SER A 59 -19.06 -8.26 -15.37
N GLY A 60 -18.32 -7.21 -15.73
CA GLY A 60 -18.85 -5.86 -16.03
C GLY A 60 -18.94 -4.95 -14.80
N GLU A 61 -18.58 -5.43 -13.62
CA GLU A 61 -18.47 -4.60 -12.42
C GLU A 61 -17.30 -3.61 -12.54
N GLN A 62 -17.49 -2.40 -12.03
CA GLN A 62 -16.49 -1.34 -12.10
C GLN A 62 -16.03 -0.93 -10.70
N GLY A 63 -14.77 -0.54 -10.60
CA GLY A 63 -14.15 -0.05 -9.37
C GLY A 63 -13.22 1.12 -9.64
N VAL A 64 -12.98 1.94 -8.63
CA VAL A 64 -11.99 3.02 -8.67
C VAL A 64 -10.77 2.59 -7.86
N LEU A 65 -9.59 2.59 -8.49
CA LEU A 65 -8.33 2.31 -7.82
C LEU A 65 -7.55 3.61 -7.61
N LEU A 66 -7.14 3.84 -6.37
CA LEU A 66 -6.33 4.97 -5.92
C LEU A 66 -4.87 4.52 -5.80
N LEU A 67 -3.99 5.11 -6.61
CA LEU A 67 -2.57 4.79 -6.66
C LEU A 67 -1.76 5.98 -6.17
N ASN A 68 -1.21 5.87 -4.97
CA ASN A 68 -0.40 6.91 -4.34
C ASN A 68 1.04 6.44 -4.19
N LYS A 69 2.02 7.33 -4.43
CA LYS A 69 3.39 7.08 -4.01
C LYS A 69 3.49 7.19 -2.49
N SER A 70 4.07 6.18 -1.85
CA SER A 70 4.41 6.24 -0.44
C SER A 70 5.50 7.28 -0.17
N PRO A 71 5.48 7.97 0.98
CA PRO A 71 6.63 8.75 1.44
C PRO A 71 7.84 7.84 1.66
N PHE A 72 9.04 8.40 1.66
CA PHE A 72 10.23 7.66 2.07
C PHE A 72 10.19 7.41 3.59
N SER A 73 10.68 6.25 4.02
CA SER A 73 10.88 5.93 5.44
C SER A 73 11.82 6.94 6.09
N GLU A 74 11.52 7.32 7.34
CA GLU A 74 12.41 8.15 8.17
C GLU A 74 13.44 7.29 8.93
N ASN A 75 13.40 5.96 8.78
CA ASN A 75 14.37 5.06 9.38
C ASN A 75 15.71 5.09 8.62
N ALA A 76 16.79 5.40 9.35
CA ALA A 76 18.12 5.49 8.78
C ALA A 76 18.60 4.19 8.10
N GLU A 77 18.22 3.02 8.61
CA GLU A 77 18.63 1.73 8.02
C GLU A 77 17.93 1.48 6.68
N ASP A 78 16.65 1.87 6.55
CA ASP A 78 15.93 1.79 5.28
C ASP A 78 16.57 2.72 4.24
N ILE A 79 16.91 3.96 4.66
CA ILE A 79 17.58 4.92 3.79
C ILE A 79 18.96 4.42 3.33
N ARG A 80 19.76 3.86 4.24
CA ARG A 80 21.06 3.25 3.87
C ARG A 80 20.88 2.13 2.87
N ALA A 81 19.94 1.21 3.12
CA ALA A 81 19.66 0.11 2.22
C ALA A 81 19.25 0.61 0.83
N ILE A 82 18.44 1.67 0.74
CA ILE A 82 18.08 2.30 -0.54
C ILE A 82 19.33 2.85 -1.24
N ILE A 83 20.16 3.64 -0.55
CA ILE A 83 21.35 4.27 -1.15
C ILE A 83 22.34 3.22 -1.66
N GLU A 84 22.56 2.14 -0.91
CA GLU A 84 23.53 1.09 -1.24
C GLU A 84 23.06 0.17 -2.37
N SER A 85 21.74 0.02 -2.55
CA SER A 85 21.15 -0.90 -3.53
C SER A 85 20.58 -0.21 -4.78
N ALA A 86 20.49 1.12 -4.77
CA ALA A 86 19.94 1.88 -5.88
C ALA A 86 20.83 1.82 -7.13
N GLU A 87 20.19 1.60 -8.27
CA GLU A 87 20.85 1.76 -9.57
C GLU A 87 20.60 3.17 -10.09
N LEU A 88 21.68 3.85 -10.50
CA LEU A 88 21.65 5.26 -10.93
C LEU A 88 21.91 5.36 -12.43
N SER A 89 21.08 6.14 -13.13
CA SER A 89 21.33 6.58 -14.50
C SER A 89 21.43 8.10 -14.55
N GLU A 90 22.57 8.64 -14.97
CA GLU A 90 22.79 10.09 -15.02
C GLU A 90 21.94 10.74 -16.12
N ILE A 91 21.18 11.77 -15.75
CA ILE A 91 20.40 12.60 -16.68
C ILE A 91 21.22 13.84 -17.07
N MET A 92 21.79 14.53 -16.07
CA MET A 92 22.55 15.77 -16.25
C MET A 92 23.55 15.93 -15.11
N LYS A 93 24.72 16.48 -15.43
CA LYS A 93 25.74 16.85 -14.44
C LYS A 93 26.35 18.21 -14.74
N ASN A 94 26.52 19.03 -13.71
CA ASN A 94 27.23 20.30 -13.74
C ASN A 94 28.14 20.41 -12.51
N ASP A 95 29.44 20.27 -12.73
CA ASP A 95 30.46 20.24 -11.69
C ASP A 95 30.13 19.18 -10.60
N ILE A 96 29.83 19.61 -9.38
CA ILE A 96 29.47 18.74 -8.25
C ILE A 96 27.98 18.39 -8.17
N PHE A 97 27.13 19.04 -8.99
CA PHE A 97 25.69 18.80 -8.99
C PHE A 97 25.29 17.85 -10.11
N GLY A 98 24.39 16.91 -9.82
CA GLY A 98 23.85 16.00 -10.82
C GLY A 98 22.38 15.65 -10.57
N SER A 99 21.69 15.27 -11.64
CA SER A 99 20.34 14.71 -11.63
C SER A 99 20.39 13.32 -12.21
N TYR A 100 19.73 12.37 -11.55
CA TYR A 100 19.79 10.94 -11.87
C TYR A 100 18.39 10.35 -11.84
N ASP A 101 18.12 9.44 -12.77
CA ASP A 101 17.07 8.44 -12.59
C ASP A 101 17.55 7.40 -11.59
N VAL A 102 16.69 7.05 -10.65
CA VAL A 102 17.00 6.12 -9.55
C VAL A 102 16.04 4.95 -9.60
N VAL A 103 16.57 3.73 -9.72
CA VAL A 103 15.79 2.49 -9.60
C VAL A 103 16.04 1.90 -8.21
N ILE A 104 14.97 1.85 -7.41
CA ILE A 104 14.99 1.28 -6.05
C ILE A 104 14.42 -0.15 -6.10
N PRO A 105 15.05 -1.14 -5.43
CA PRO A 105 14.51 -2.48 -5.31
C PRO A 105 13.06 -2.50 -4.80
N SER A 106 12.21 -3.35 -5.38
CA SER A 106 10.77 -3.37 -5.08
C SER A 106 10.44 -3.67 -3.61
N ASN A 107 11.30 -4.42 -2.91
CA ASN A 107 11.16 -4.72 -1.48
C ASN A 107 11.44 -3.51 -0.55
N LEU A 108 12.03 -2.43 -1.09
CA LEU A 108 12.29 -1.18 -0.38
C LEU A 108 11.40 -0.03 -0.87
N ASN A 109 10.62 -0.23 -1.93
CA ASN A 109 9.76 0.78 -2.54
C ASN A 109 8.34 0.67 -1.97
N GLY A 110 8.06 1.42 -0.90
CA GLY A 110 6.73 1.50 -0.26
C GLY A 110 6.62 0.89 1.14
N ARG A 111 7.76 0.72 1.84
CA ARG A 111 7.80 0.37 3.28
C ARG A 111 7.62 1.59 4.17
#